data_AF-A0A1K1TLJ5-F1
#
_entry.id   AF-A0A1K1TLJ5-F1
#
_cell.length_a   1.000
_cell.length_b   1.000
_cell.length_c   1.000
_cell.angle_alpha   90.00
_cell.angle_beta   90.00
_cell.angle_gamma   90.00
#
_symmetry.space_group_name_H-M   'P 1'
#
loop_
_entity.id
_entity.type
_entity.pdbx_description
1 polymer ?
#
loop_
_entity_poly.entity_id
_entity_poly.type
_entity_poly.pdbx_seq_one_letter_code
_entity_poly.pdbx_strand_id
1 'polypeptide(L)'
;MLVVATEGFLRPASLRYEYGKEDPDSYYDSWFDTGALWREVFGPLEAGGSGRVLPDLWDPATDRATRSPYRPLPEGGVLVVHGPLLLGHWFPFDLSVHLRLSPGALRRRTEEGERWTLPAFARYEDEAAPGDRADAVVRADDPLHPAWTGWAGPRPDA
;
A
#
# COMPACT_ATOMS: atom_id res chain seq x y z
N MET A 1 1.62 -2.03 -18.38
CA MET A 1 1.66 -2.12 -16.92
C MET A 1 1.82 -0.72 -16.36
N LEU A 2 1.06 -0.37 -15.33
CA LEU A 2 1.20 0.87 -14.57
C LEU A 2 1.55 0.50 -13.13
N VAL A 3 2.46 1.26 -12.51
CA VAL A 3 2.86 1.06 -11.12
C VAL A 3 2.49 2.32 -10.33
N VAL A 4 1.80 2.13 -9.21
CA VAL A 4 1.37 3.20 -8.31
C VAL A 4 1.87 2.90 -6.91
N ALA A 5 2.61 3.86 -6.35
CA ALA A 5 3.14 3.78 -5.00
C ALA A 5 2.20 4.56 -4.06
N THR A 6 1.81 3.98 -2.93
CA THR A 6 0.93 4.64 -1.94
C THR A 6 1.51 5.93 -1.36
N GLU A 7 2.83 6.12 -1.43
CA GLU A 7 3.54 7.32 -1.01
C GLU A 7 3.08 8.55 -1.79
N GLY A 8 2.65 8.38 -3.05
CA GLY A 8 2.01 9.43 -3.85
C GLY A 8 0.59 9.78 -3.40
N PHE A 9 0.04 9.07 -2.42
CA PHE A 9 -1.31 9.23 -1.89
C PHE A 9 -1.28 9.46 -0.38
N LEU A 10 -0.18 9.98 0.16
CA LEU A 10 -0.14 10.47 1.53
C LEU A 10 -1.05 11.69 1.68
N ARG A 11 -1.71 11.80 2.83
CA ARG A 11 -2.44 13.01 3.20
C ARG A 11 -1.46 14.17 3.46
N PRO A 12 -1.93 15.43 3.35
CA PRO A 12 -1.14 16.61 3.74
C PRO A 12 -0.57 16.50 5.15
N ALA A 13 0.59 17.12 5.40
CA ALA A 13 1.24 17.08 6.71
C ALA A 13 0.33 17.55 7.85
N SER A 14 -0.58 18.50 7.60
CA SER A 14 -1.54 18.98 8.60
C SER A 14 -2.49 17.89 9.11
N LEU A 15 -2.79 16.88 8.29
CA LEU A 15 -3.60 15.73 8.69
C LEU A 15 -2.73 14.61 9.25
N ARG A 16 -1.59 14.30 8.62
CA ARG A 16 -0.69 13.22 9.08
C ARG A 16 -0.15 13.49 10.48
N TYR A 17 0.19 14.73 10.77
CA TYR A 17 0.87 15.11 12.00
C TYR A 17 -0.08 15.68 13.06
N GLU A 18 -1.40 15.55 12.88
CA GLU A 18 -2.42 16.03 13.84
C GLU A 18 -2.15 15.50 15.25
N TYR A 19 -1.76 14.22 15.37
CA TYR A 19 -1.46 13.55 16.64
C TYR A 19 0.04 13.47 16.96
N GLY A 20 0.88 14.14 16.16
CA GLY A 20 2.34 14.08 16.26
C GLY A 20 2.99 13.56 14.98
N LYS A 21 4.26 13.93 14.78
CA LYS A 21 5.02 13.54 13.58
C LYS A 21 5.40 12.06 13.55
N GLU A 22 5.47 11.44 14.73
CA GLU A 22 5.94 10.08 14.94
C GLU A 22 4.90 9.29 15.76
N ASP A 23 3.63 9.43 15.38
CA ASP A 23 2.52 8.74 16.02
C ASP A 23 2.15 7.46 15.22
N PRO A 24 2.42 6.25 15.75
CA PRO A 24 2.20 5.02 15.01
C PRO A 24 0.73 4.68 14.76
N ASP A 25 -0.17 5.09 15.64
CA ASP A 25 -1.62 4.87 15.46
C ASP A 25 -2.14 5.74 14.31
N SER A 26 -1.75 7.01 14.28
CA SER A 26 -2.03 7.94 13.18
C SER A 26 -1.46 7.41 11.86
N TYR A 27 -0.22 6.88 11.86
CA TYR A 27 0.38 6.27 10.67
C TYR A 27 -0.45 5.09 10.14
N TYR A 28 -0.92 4.23 11.04
CA TYR A 28 -1.75 3.08 10.69
C TYR A 28 -3.12 3.50 10.15
N ASP A 29 -3.80 4.42 10.84
CA ASP A 29 -5.20 4.69 10.60
C ASP A 29 -5.46 5.77 9.53
N SER A 30 -4.54 6.72 9.34
CA SER A 30 -4.90 8.00 8.71
C SER A 30 -3.90 8.61 7.73
N TRP A 31 -2.66 8.13 7.66
CA TRP A 31 -1.65 8.79 6.84
C TRP A 31 -1.89 8.66 5.33
N PHE A 32 -2.46 7.55 4.90
CA PHE A 32 -2.72 7.25 3.49
C PHE A 32 -4.15 7.65 3.12
N ASP A 33 -4.31 8.35 2.00
CA ASP A 33 -5.62 8.70 1.45
C ASP A 33 -6.20 7.53 0.66
N THR A 34 -6.73 6.55 1.39
CA THR A 34 -7.41 5.37 0.83
C THR A 34 -8.63 5.75 -0.02
N GLY A 35 -9.29 6.87 0.28
CA GLY A 35 -10.39 7.41 -0.51
C GLY A 35 -9.92 7.94 -1.87
N ALA A 36 -8.76 8.60 -1.92
CA ALA A 36 -8.15 8.99 -3.19
C ALA A 36 -7.67 7.77 -4.01
N LEU A 37 -7.10 6.75 -3.37
CA LEU A 37 -6.78 5.50 -4.08
C LEU A 37 -8.03 4.88 -4.73
N TRP A 38 -9.15 4.81 -4.00
CA TRP A 38 -10.41 4.37 -4.57
C TRP A 38 -10.87 5.22 -5.75
N ARG A 39 -10.89 6.54 -5.58
CA ARG A 39 -11.47 7.45 -6.58
C ARG A 39 -10.61 7.60 -7.82
N GLU A 40 -9.28 7.61 -7.66
CA GLU A 40 -8.35 8.01 -8.71
C GLU A 40 -7.55 6.84 -9.30
N VAL A 41 -7.53 5.68 -8.63
CA VAL A 41 -6.76 4.51 -9.05
C VAL A 41 -7.66 3.32 -9.36
N PHE A 42 -8.49 2.87 -8.41
CA PHE A 42 -9.30 1.66 -8.59
C PHE A 42 -10.61 1.92 -9.35
N GLY A 43 -11.39 2.91 -8.90
CA GLY A 43 -12.68 3.27 -9.52
C GLY A 43 -12.62 3.56 -11.03
N PRO A 44 -11.56 4.20 -11.57
CA PRO A 44 -11.42 4.37 -13.01
C PRO A 44 -11.28 3.06 -13.80
N LEU A 45 -10.91 1.95 -13.16
CA LEU A 45 -10.71 0.64 -13.78
C LEU A 45 -11.92 -0.29 -13.63
N GLU A 46 -12.91 0.08 -12.81
CA GLU A 46 -14.17 -0.64 -12.68
C GLU A 46 -14.99 -0.61 -13.98
N ALA A 47 -16.01 -1.47 -14.06
CA ALA A 47 -16.93 -1.50 -15.21
C ALA A 47 -17.59 -0.13 -15.44
N GLY A 48 -17.42 0.44 -16.64
CA GLY A 48 -17.91 1.78 -16.98
C GLY A 48 -17.01 2.93 -16.51
N GLY A 49 -15.85 2.63 -15.90
CA GLY A 49 -14.81 3.58 -15.55
C GLY A 49 -14.09 4.17 -16.78
N SER A 50 -13.27 5.19 -16.53
CA SER A 50 -12.59 5.93 -17.60
C SER A 50 -11.37 5.21 -18.19
N GLY A 51 -10.88 4.16 -17.53
CA GLY A 51 -9.60 3.50 -17.83
C GLY A 51 -8.37 4.39 -17.57
N ARG A 52 -8.53 5.50 -16.86
CA ARG A 52 -7.46 6.49 -16.62
C ARG A 52 -7.16 6.65 -15.14
N VAL A 53 -5.95 6.27 -14.76
CA VAL A 53 -5.45 6.26 -13.38
C VAL A 53 -4.60 7.50 -13.11
N LEU A 54 -4.77 8.13 -11.95
CA LEU A 54 -3.83 9.14 -11.47
C LEU A 54 -2.62 8.44 -10.82
N PRO A 55 -1.37 8.74 -11.23
CA PRO A 55 -0.20 8.04 -10.70
C PRO A 55 0.22 8.50 -9.31
N ASP A 56 -0.10 9.75 -8.95
CA ASP A 56 0.22 10.39 -7.69
C ASP A 56 -0.71 11.60 -7.48
N LEU A 57 -1.00 11.92 -6.22
CA LEU A 57 -1.83 13.06 -5.79
C LEU A 57 -1.05 14.05 -4.91
N TRP A 58 -0.07 13.56 -4.15
CA TRP A 58 0.69 14.32 -3.17
C TRP A 58 2.19 14.04 -3.26
N ASP A 59 2.99 15.10 -3.20
CA ASP A 59 4.44 15.04 -3.03
C ASP A 59 4.78 15.23 -1.54
N PRO A 60 5.21 14.17 -0.82
CA PRO A 60 5.53 14.27 0.60
C PRO A 60 6.80 15.07 0.89
N ALA A 61 7.70 15.26 -0.08
CA ALA A 61 8.94 16.01 0.12
C ALA A 61 8.70 17.52 0.16
N THR A 62 7.80 18.01 -0.70
CA THR A 62 7.42 19.43 -0.74
C THR A 62 6.11 19.74 0.00
N ASP A 63 5.40 18.70 0.45
CA ASP A 63 4.08 18.75 1.07
C ASP A 63 3.07 19.52 0.20
N ARG A 64 2.94 19.09 -1.07
CA ARG A 64 2.06 19.73 -2.06
C ARG A 64 1.35 18.72 -2.94
N ALA A 65 0.18 19.11 -3.41
CA ALA A 65 -0.50 18.36 -4.46
C ALA A 65 0.35 18.34 -5.74
N THR A 66 0.46 17.17 -6.35
CA THR A 66 1.16 17.00 -7.62
C THR A 66 0.30 17.49 -8.79
N ARG A 67 0.89 17.51 -9.99
CA ARG A 67 0.21 17.87 -11.24
C ARG A 67 0.41 16.82 -12.33
N SER A 68 0.64 15.58 -11.92
CA SER A 68 0.83 14.48 -12.86
C SER A 68 -0.44 14.27 -13.69
N PRO A 69 -0.31 14.11 -15.02
CA PRO A 69 -1.47 13.81 -15.85
C PRO A 69 -1.94 12.37 -15.60
N TYR A 70 -3.25 12.15 -15.73
CA TYR A 70 -3.80 10.79 -15.74
C TYR A 70 -3.15 9.93 -16.81
N ARG A 71 -2.92 8.66 -16.48
CA ARG A 71 -2.32 7.66 -17.35
C ARG A 71 -3.40 6.67 -17.78
N PRO A 72 -3.58 6.42 -19.09
CA PRO A 72 -4.46 5.34 -19.53
C PRO A 72 -3.86 3.98 -19.16
N LEU A 73 -4.67 3.08 -18.63
CA LEU A 73 -4.38 1.66 -18.58
C LEU A 73 -5.16 1.00 -19.72
N PRO A 74 -4.48 0.46 -20.75
CA PRO A 74 -5.19 -0.20 -21.84
C PRO A 74 -5.92 -1.45 -21.33
N GLU A 75 -6.93 -1.89 -22.07
CA GLU A 75 -7.61 -3.16 -21.82
C GLU A 75 -6.61 -4.32 -21.74
N GLY A 76 -6.77 -5.20 -20.74
CA GLY A 76 -5.80 -6.25 -20.43
C GLY A 76 -4.49 -5.76 -19.79
N GLY A 77 -4.38 -4.47 -19.49
CA GLY A 77 -3.24 -3.89 -18.78
C GLY A 77 -3.23 -4.25 -17.30
N VAL A 78 -2.03 -4.44 -16.75
CA VAL A 78 -1.83 -4.70 -15.31
C VAL A 78 -1.55 -3.41 -14.56
N LEU A 79 -2.29 -3.16 -13.49
CA LEU A 79 -1.97 -2.18 -12.45
C LEU A 79 -1.26 -2.89 -11.30
N VAL A 80 -0.13 -2.36 -10.86
CA VAL A 80 0.55 -2.77 -9.64
C VAL A 80 0.46 -1.63 -8.65
N VAL A 81 -0.24 -1.83 -7.54
CA VAL A 81 -0.23 -0.90 -6.40
C VAL A 81 0.65 -1.49 -5.32
N HIS A 82 1.61 -0.73 -4.82
CA HIS A 82 2.48 -1.18 -3.73
C HIS A 82 2.59 -0.12 -2.64
N GLY A 83 2.76 -0.61 -1.42
CA GLY A 83 2.79 0.23 -0.24
C GLY A 83 2.52 -0.56 1.03
N PRO A 84 2.77 0.06 2.20
CA PRO A 84 2.42 -0.53 3.47
C PRO A 84 0.90 -0.56 3.67
N LEU A 85 0.44 -1.44 4.57
CA LEU A 85 -0.93 -1.45 5.12
C LEU A 85 -2.09 -1.72 4.14
N LEU A 86 -1.81 -2.01 2.87
CA LEU A 86 -2.84 -2.14 1.82
C LEU A 86 -3.90 -3.22 2.10
N LEU A 87 -3.54 -4.36 2.73
CA LEU A 87 -4.46 -5.48 2.98
C LEU A 87 -5.31 -5.29 4.25
N GLY A 88 -5.18 -4.13 4.91
CA GLY A 88 -6.10 -3.66 5.94
C GLY A 88 -7.37 -3.04 5.37
N HIS A 89 -7.41 -2.83 4.05
CA HIS A 89 -8.51 -2.19 3.33
C HIS A 89 -9.13 -3.14 2.30
N TRP A 90 -10.37 -2.85 1.92
CA TRP A 90 -11.16 -3.68 1.00
C TRP A 90 -10.91 -3.35 -0.47
N PHE A 91 -9.67 -3.10 -0.87
CA PHE A 91 -9.34 -2.77 -2.26
C PHE A 91 -9.60 -3.96 -3.21
N PRO A 92 -9.96 -3.71 -4.49
CA PRO A 92 -10.40 -4.74 -5.43
C PRO A 92 -9.20 -5.40 -6.12
N PHE A 93 -8.27 -5.94 -5.35
CA PHE A 93 -7.10 -6.62 -5.93
C PHE A 93 -7.49 -7.96 -6.53
N ASP A 94 -7.21 -8.16 -7.83
CA ASP A 94 -7.29 -9.48 -8.48
C ASP A 94 -6.24 -10.46 -7.95
N LEU A 95 -5.11 -9.92 -7.47
CA LEU A 95 -4.01 -10.65 -6.86
C LEU A 95 -3.31 -9.79 -5.81
N SER A 96 -3.08 -10.37 -4.64
CA SER A 96 -2.41 -9.73 -3.51
C SER A 96 -1.15 -10.51 -3.08
N VAL A 97 -0.04 -9.78 -2.91
CA VAL A 97 1.23 -10.34 -2.44
C VAL A 97 1.64 -9.60 -1.17
N HIS A 98 1.74 -10.32 -0.05
CA HIS A 98 2.26 -9.76 1.20
C HIS A 98 3.75 -10.03 1.35
N LEU A 99 4.55 -8.96 1.41
CA LEU A 99 5.98 -9.04 1.70
C LEU A 99 6.18 -9.01 3.21
N ARG A 100 6.39 -10.19 3.79
CA ARG A 100 6.56 -10.35 5.23
C ARG A 100 8.03 -10.29 5.63
N LEU A 101 8.34 -9.45 6.61
CA LEU A 101 9.60 -9.46 7.33
C LEU A 101 9.35 -9.83 8.79
N SER A 102 10.22 -10.63 9.40
CA SER A 102 10.20 -10.81 10.86
C SER A 102 10.43 -9.48 11.57
N PRO A 103 9.94 -9.29 12.82
CA PRO A 103 10.14 -8.04 13.56
C PRO A 103 11.61 -7.62 13.66
N GLY A 104 12.51 -8.59 13.83
CA GLY A 104 13.94 -8.35 13.86
C GLY A 104 14.51 -7.92 12.51
N ALA A 105 14.04 -8.50 11.41
CA ALA A 105 14.45 -8.09 10.06
C ALA A 105 13.91 -6.69 9.70
N LEU A 106 12.64 -6.42 10.03
CA LEU A 106 12.01 -5.12 9.82
C LEU A 106 12.80 -4.02 10.55
N ARG A 107 13.07 -4.18 11.86
CA ARG A 107 13.86 -3.21 12.64
C ARG A 107 15.26 -2.95 12.08
N ARG A 108 15.92 -3.96 11.53
CA ARG A 108 17.27 -3.82 10.93
C ARG A 108 17.24 -3.09 9.59
N ARG A 109 16.14 -3.21 8.84
CA ARG A 109 15.99 -2.64 7.49
C ARG A 109 15.32 -1.27 7.49
N THR A 110 14.58 -0.94 8.54
CA THR A 110 14.03 0.40 8.73
C THR A 110 15.11 1.36 9.23
N GLU A 111 15.29 2.47 8.51
CA GLU A 111 16.19 3.56 8.92
C GLU A 111 15.84 4.06 10.32
N GLU A 112 16.84 4.53 11.07
CA GLU A 112 16.65 4.89 12.49
C GLU A 112 15.51 5.90 12.72
N GLY A 113 15.42 6.92 11.87
CA GLY A 113 14.37 7.94 11.91
C GLY A 113 12.97 7.45 11.54
N GLU A 114 12.84 6.25 10.96
CA GLU A 114 11.55 5.66 10.58
C GLU A 114 11.11 4.54 11.53
N ARG A 115 11.94 4.18 12.53
CA ARG A 115 11.63 3.07 13.45
C ARG A 115 10.42 3.32 14.34
N TRP A 116 9.98 4.56 14.47
CA TRP A 116 8.74 4.89 15.17
C TRP A 116 7.50 4.29 14.48
N THR A 117 7.59 3.90 13.19
CA THR A 117 6.51 3.22 12.45
C THR A 117 6.36 1.73 12.80
N LEU A 118 7.37 1.11 13.43
CA LEU A 118 7.36 -0.33 13.71
C LEU A 118 6.15 -0.83 14.52
N PRO A 119 5.64 -0.10 15.54
CA PRO A 119 4.41 -0.48 16.21
C PRO A 119 3.19 -0.53 15.29
N ALA A 120 3.10 0.34 14.27
CA ALA A 120 2.02 0.30 13.29
C ALA A 120 2.06 -0.97 12.44
N PHE A 121 3.26 -1.43 12.06
CA PHE A 121 3.41 -2.71 11.35
C PHE A 121 3.09 -3.92 12.23
N ALA A 122 3.41 -3.86 13.53
CA ALA A 122 3.00 -4.90 14.47
C ALA A 122 1.47 -4.95 14.61
N ARG A 123 0.83 -3.79 14.77
CA ARG A 123 -0.64 -3.66 14.80
C ARG A 123 -1.27 -4.18 13.50
N TYR A 124 -0.68 -3.88 12.35
CA TYR A 124 -1.13 -4.39 11.06
C TYR A 124 -1.09 -5.92 10.97
N GLU A 125 0.00 -6.55 11.41
CA GLU A 125 0.10 -8.01 11.44
C GLU A 125 -0.98 -8.62 12.36
N ASP A 126 -1.25 -8.00 13.50
CA ASP A 126 -2.21 -8.50 14.49
C ASP A 126 -3.69 -8.27 14.09
N GLU A 127 -4.04 -7.07 13.62
CA GLU A 127 -5.43 -6.69 13.34
C GLU A 127 -5.86 -7.02 11.91
N ALA A 128 -4.99 -6.79 10.93
CA ALA A 128 -5.33 -7.04 9.53
C ALA A 128 -4.97 -8.46 9.08
N ALA A 129 -4.10 -9.18 9.81
CA ALA A 129 -3.64 -10.52 9.45
C ALA A 129 -3.30 -10.66 7.95
N PRO A 130 -2.44 -9.78 7.39
CA PRO A 130 -2.20 -9.68 5.95
C PRO A 130 -1.65 -10.97 5.35
N GLY A 131 -0.94 -11.79 6.14
CA GLY A 131 -0.47 -13.10 5.71
C GLY A 131 -1.59 -14.10 5.42
N ASP A 132 -2.73 -14.00 6.11
CA ASP A 132 -3.90 -14.86 5.91
C ASP A 132 -4.82 -14.32 4.80
N ARG A 133 -4.78 -13.00 4.58
CA ARG A 133 -5.58 -12.32 3.55
C ARG A 133 -4.95 -12.39 2.17
N ALA A 134 -3.63 -12.37 2.07
CA ALA A 134 -2.91 -12.36 0.80
C ALA A 134 -3.05 -13.68 0.03
N ASP A 135 -3.06 -13.61 -1.30
CA ASP A 135 -3.03 -14.79 -2.18
C ASP A 135 -1.65 -15.48 -2.17
N ALA A 136 -0.61 -14.71 -1.84
CA ALA A 136 0.77 -15.14 -1.77
C ALA A 136 1.53 -14.39 -0.66
N VAL A 137 2.33 -15.11 0.13
CA VAL A 137 3.21 -14.51 1.14
C VAL A 137 4.66 -14.75 0.76
N VAL A 138 5.42 -13.67 0.61
CA VAL A 138 6.87 -13.72 0.37
C VAL A 138 7.57 -13.30 1.65
N ARG A 139 8.33 -14.23 2.24
CA ARG A 139 9.21 -13.97 3.38
C ARG A 139 10.51 -13.35 2.86
N ALA A 140 10.80 -12.14 3.29
CA ALA A 140 11.88 -11.31 2.75
C ALA A 140 12.83 -10.76 3.83
N ASP A 141 13.06 -11.52 4.92
CA ASP A 141 14.05 -11.18 5.95
C ASP A 141 15.43 -10.85 5.34
N ASP A 142 15.81 -11.65 4.34
CA ASP A 142 16.86 -11.34 3.37
C ASP A 142 16.24 -11.20 1.95
N PRO A 143 16.18 -9.99 1.36
CA PRO A 143 15.60 -9.77 0.04
C PRO A 143 16.43 -10.40 -1.08
N LEU A 144 17.69 -10.78 -0.82
CA LEU A 144 18.49 -11.55 -1.76
C LEU A 144 18.14 -13.04 -1.75
N HIS A 145 17.45 -13.51 -0.71
CA HIS A 145 17.08 -14.92 -0.53
C HIS A 145 15.60 -15.04 -0.09
N PRO A 146 14.64 -14.58 -0.91
CA PRO A 146 13.23 -14.65 -0.55
C PRO A 146 12.73 -16.10 -0.56
N ALA A 147 11.79 -16.39 0.34
CA ALA A 147 11.03 -17.64 0.33
C ALA A 147 9.55 -17.34 0.11
N TRP A 148 8.92 -18.04 -0.83
CA TRP A 148 7.52 -17.84 -1.18
C TRP A 148 6.72 -19.11 -0.86
N THR A 149 5.53 -18.93 -0.27
CA THR A 149 4.60 -20.01 0.08
C THR A 149 3.89 -20.65 -1.13
N GLY A 150 4.05 -20.10 -2.33
CA GLY A 150 3.25 -20.44 -3.52
C GLY A 150 1.95 -19.63 -3.61
N TRP A 151 1.23 -19.77 -4.72
CA TRP A 151 -0.11 -19.18 -4.94
C TRP A 151 -1.17 -20.25 -4.71
N ALA A 152 -2.17 -19.97 -3.88
CA ALA A 152 -3.31 -20.85 -3.63
C ALA A 152 -4.35 -20.91 -4.79
N GLY A 153 -4.14 -20.18 -5.90
CA GLY A 153 -5.16 -19.96 -6.93
C GLY A 153 -6.23 -18.94 -6.49
N PRO A 154 -7.09 -18.46 -7.41
CA PRO A 154 -8.17 -17.54 -7.05
C PRO A 154 -9.15 -18.21 -6.08
N ARG A 155 -9.58 -17.48 -5.04
CA ARG A 155 -10.74 -17.88 -4.23
C ARG A 155 -11.96 -17.89 -5.14
N PRO A 156 -12.77 -18.96 -5.20
CA PRO A 156 -14.03 -18.92 -5.92
C PRO A 156 -14.90 -17.82 -5.31
N ASP A 157 -15.48 -16.99 -6.19
CA ASP A 157 -16.24 -15.77 -5.89
C ASP A 157 -17.08 -15.88 -4.61
N ALA A 158 -16.91 -14.90 -3.71
CA ALA A 158 -17.74 -14.71 -2.51
C ALA A 158 -18.88 -13.73 -2.79
#